data_AF-A0A3B8NLB8-F1
#
_entry.id   AF-A0A3B8NLB8-F1
#
_cell.length_a   1.000
_cell.length_b   1.000
_cell.length_c   1.000
_cell.angle_alpha   90.00
_cell.angle_beta   90.00
_cell.angle_gamma   90.00
#
_symmetry.space_group_name_H-M   'P 1'
#
loop_
_entity.id
_entity.type
_entity.pdbx_description
1 polymer ?
#
loop_
_entity_poly.entity_id
_entity_poly.type
_entity_poly.pdbx_seq_one_letter_code
_entity_poly.pdbx_strand_id
1 'polypeptide(L)'
;MRRIILFPIIVSCFLFGSASVLPIFSIEPAVGEWTALAEILSPAEMQSKSFSLLEGVKLLWQENEKMLACIIGLFSLLLPVIKLSVLWAEALFSGSLSRKWI
;
A
#
# COMPACT_ATOMS: atom_id res chain seq x y z
N MET A 1 -29.94 6.76 -5.67
CA MET A 1 -28.74 7.42 -5.12
C MET A 1 -27.80 6.46 -4.39
N ARG A 2 -28.22 5.72 -3.35
CA ARG A 2 -27.33 4.81 -2.58
C ARG A 2 -26.53 3.80 -3.42
N ARG A 3 -27.15 3.16 -4.42
CA ARG A 3 -26.46 2.20 -5.33
C ARG A 3 -25.36 2.85 -6.19
N ILE A 4 -25.55 4.12 -6.57
CA ILE A 4 -24.60 4.88 -7.40
C ILE A 4 -23.34 5.24 -6.60
N ILE A 5 -23.46 5.46 -5.28
CA ILE A 5 -22.34 5.77 -4.38
C ILE A 5 -21.62 4.49 -3.93
N LEU A 6 -22.36 3.39 -3.71
CA LEU A 6 -21.75 2.12 -3.31
C LEU A 6 -20.88 1.50 -4.41
N PHE A 7 -21.29 1.63 -5.67
CA PHE A 7 -20.53 1.08 -6.80
C PHE A 7 -19.06 1.55 -6.85
N PRO A 8 -18.73 2.87 -6.85
CA PRO A 8 -17.35 3.33 -6.86
C PRO A 8 -16.59 2.97 -5.58
N ILE A 9 -17.27 2.86 -4.42
CA ILE A 9 -16.62 2.40 -3.18
C ILE A 9 -16.18 0.93 -3.32
N ILE A 10 -17.05 0.06 -3.84
CA ILE A 10 -16.72 -1.35 -4.07
C ILE A 10 -15.56 -1.47 -5.07
N VAL A 11 -15.60 -0.73 -6.17
CA VAL A 11 -14.52 -0.72 -7.17
C VAL A 11 -13.22 -0.22 -6.53
N SER A 12 -13.27 0.82 -5.70
CA SER A 12 -12.09 1.35 -5.01
C SER A 12 -11.52 0.36 -4.01
N CYS A 13 -12.35 -0.34 -3.25
CA CYS A 13 -11.93 -1.42 -2.34
C CYS A 13 -11.27 -2.56 -3.10
N PHE A 14 -11.83 -2.96 -4.24
CA PHE A 14 -11.26 -4.02 -5.08
C PHE A 14 -9.89 -3.61 -5.64
N LEU A 15 -9.80 -2.40 -6.22
CA LEU A 15 -8.54 -1.87 -6.74
C LEU A 15 -7.48 -1.74 -5.65
N PHE A 16 -7.84 -1.18 -4.50
CA PHE A 16 -6.93 -1.05 -3.36
C PHE A 16 -6.46 -2.42 -2.83
N GLY A 17 -7.37 -3.38 -2.69
CA GLY A 17 -7.05 -4.75 -2.29
C GLY A 17 -6.09 -5.41 -3.28
N SER A 18 -6.37 -5.31 -4.59
CA SER A 18 -5.47 -5.84 -5.62
C SER A 18 -4.11 -5.15 -5.59
N ALA A 19 -4.06 -3.84 -5.41
CA ALA A 19 -2.81 -3.10 -5.36
C ALA A 19 -1.95 -3.46 -4.13
N SER A 20 -2.59 -3.82 -3.02
CA SER A 20 -1.89 -4.20 -1.79
C SER A 20 -1.18 -5.56 -1.90
N VAL A 21 -1.69 -6.45 -2.78
CA VAL A 21 -1.21 -7.84 -2.94
C VAL A 21 -0.35 -8.00 -4.21
N LEU A 22 -0.58 -7.18 -5.24
CA LEU A 22 0.24 -7.22 -6.44
C LEU A 22 1.65 -6.70 -6.17
N PRO A 23 2.66 -7.21 -6.90
CA PRO A 23 4.03 -6.71 -6.81
C PRO A 23 4.08 -5.31 -7.45
N ILE A 24 4.04 -4.27 -6.61
CA ILE A 24 4.06 -2.86 -7.04
C ILE A 24 5.41 -2.21 -6.75
N PHE A 25 6.16 -2.74 -5.78
CA PHE A 25 7.44 -2.16 -5.37
C PHE A 25 8.58 -3.04 -5.86
N SER A 26 9.56 -2.44 -6.52
CA SER A 26 10.84 -3.09 -6.79
C SER A 26 11.85 -2.52 -5.81
N ILE A 27 12.49 -3.38 -5.02
CA ILE A 27 13.63 -2.98 -4.21
C ILE A 27 14.87 -3.33 -5.00
N GLU A 28 15.60 -2.30 -5.44
CA GLU A 28 16.95 -2.47 -5.97
C GLU A 28 17.93 -2.41 -4.79
N PRO A 29 18.59 -3.53 -4.46
CA PRO A 29 19.54 -3.56 -3.36
C PRO A 29 20.79 -2.75 -3.75
N ALA A 30 20.96 -1.57 -3.16
CA ALA A 30 22.14 -0.74 -3.34
C ALA A 30 23.01 -0.75 -2.07
N VAL A 31 24.20 -1.35 -2.15
CA VAL A 31 25.19 -1.42 -1.05
C VAL A 31 26.15 -0.21 -1.05
N GLY A 32 25.64 0.97 -1.41
CA GLY A 32 26.43 2.22 -1.46
C GLY A 32 27.74 2.08 -2.26
N GLU A 33 28.86 2.49 -1.66
CA GLU A 33 30.22 2.47 -2.25
C GLU A 33 30.75 1.06 -2.60
N TRP A 34 30.14 0.00 -2.04
CA TRP A 34 30.59 -1.39 -2.23
C TRP A 34 29.76 -2.16 -3.27
N THR A 35 28.83 -1.47 -3.96
CA THR A 35 27.98 -2.04 -5.01
C THR A 35 28.79 -2.79 -6.07
N ALA A 36 29.88 -2.20 -6.57
CA ALA A 36 30.72 -2.84 -7.60
C ALA A 36 31.37 -4.16 -7.15
N LEU A 37 31.73 -4.28 -5.86
CA LEU A 37 32.32 -5.51 -5.31
C LEU A 37 31.26 -6.56 -5.01
N ALA A 38 30.10 -6.15 -4.50
CA ALA A 38 28.99 -7.06 -4.23
C ALA A 38 28.31 -7.58 -5.51
N GLU A 39 28.37 -6.85 -6.62
CA GLU A 39 27.93 -7.31 -7.94
C GLU A 39 28.80 -8.44 -8.50
N ILE A 40 30.10 -8.42 -8.18
CA ILE A 40 31.06 -9.45 -8.61
C ILE A 40 30.99 -10.70 -7.71
N LEU A 41 30.85 -10.50 -6.39
CA LEU A 41 30.85 -11.60 -5.41
C LEU A 41 29.51 -12.32 -5.28
N SER A 42 28.39 -11.61 -5.37
CA SER A 42 27.04 -12.17 -5.22
C SER A 42 26.06 -11.57 -6.24
N PRO A 43 26.28 -11.79 -7.56
CA PRO A 43 25.40 -11.27 -8.61
C PRO A 43 23.94 -11.75 -8.48
N ALA A 44 23.72 -12.91 -7.86
CA ALA A 44 22.39 -13.47 -7.62
C ALA A 44 21.60 -12.72 -6.53
N GLU A 45 22.28 -12.03 -5.60
CA GLU A 45 21.63 -11.30 -4.51
C GLU A 45 21.32 -9.84 -4.87
N MET A 46 21.91 -9.33 -5.95
CA MET A 46 21.66 -7.98 -6.47
C MET A 46 20.45 -7.86 -7.41
N GLN A 47 19.76 -8.97 -7.70
CA GLN A 47 18.61 -8.94 -8.60
C GLN A 47 17.44 -8.19 -7.96
N SER A 48 16.82 -7.31 -8.74
CA SER A 48 15.65 -6.56 -8.30
C SER A 48 14.53 -7.53 -7.92
N LYS A 49 14.11 -7.47 -6.67
CA LYS A 49 13.00 -8.28 -6.18
C LYS A 49 11.76 -7.40 -6.12
N SER A 50 10.73 -7.82 -6.85
CA SER A 50 9.42 -7.19 -6.78
C SER A 50 8.67 -7.72 -5.57
N PHE A 51 8.24 -6.82 -4.70
CA PHE A 51 7.47 -7.10 -3.50
C PHE A 51 6.09 -6.46 -3.61
N SER A 52 5.09 -7.12 -3.02
CA SER A 52 3.82 -6.47 -2.73
C SER A 52 3.99 -5.39 -1.65
N LEU A 53 3.06 -4.45 -1.55
CA LEU A 53 3.07 -3.44 -0.48
C LEU A 53 3.11 -4.09 0.90
N LEU A 54 2.35 -5.16 1.07
CA LEU A 54 2.21 -5.85 2.34
C LEU A 54 3.49 -6.62 2.70
N GLU A 55 4.12 -7.28 1.72
CA GLU A 55 5.43 -7.91 1.88
C GLU A 55 6.53 -6.89 2.11
N GLY A 56 6.53 -5.76 1.39
CA GLY A 56 7.51 -4.69 1.56
C GLY A 56 7.48 -4.09 2.96
N VAL A 57 6.29 -3.79 3.49
CA VAL A 57 6.13 -3.31 4.88
C VAL A 57 6.60 -4.37 5.88
N LYS A 58 6.25 -5.64 5.66
CA LYS A 58 6.69 -6.74 6.52
C LYS A 58 8.21 -6.92 6.50
N LEU A 59 8.82 -6.87 5.32
CA LEU A 59 10.26 -7.00 5.13
C LEU A 59 10.99 -5.86 5.85
N LEU A 60 10.61 -4.60 5.61
CA LEU A 60 11.19 -3.44 6.27
C LEU A 60 11.06 -3.51 7.80
N TRP A 61 9.96 -4.07 8.30
CA TRP A 61 9.76 -4.28 9.73
C TRP A 61 10.75 -5.31 10.30
N GLN A 62 11.09 -6.35 9.53
CA GLN A 62 12.03 -7.40 9.92
C GLN A 62 13.50 -6.96 9.77
N GLU A 63 13.82 -6.18 8.74
CA GLU A 63 15.17 -5.64 8.43
C GLU A 63 15.56 -4.44 9.31
N ASN A 64 14.86 -4.22 10.43
CA ASN A 64 15.11 -3.14 11.40
C ASN A 64 14.86 -1.70 10.88
N GLU A 65 14.36 -1.54 9.65
CA GLU A 65 13.94 -0.27 9.03
C GLU A 65 12.52 0.14 9.46
N LYS A 66 12.28 0.15 10.78
CA LYS A 66 10.94 0.29 11.37
C LYS A 66 10.29 1.65 11.07
N MET A 67 11.08 2.72 10.98
CA MET A 67 10.56 4.05 10.65
C MET A 67 9.94 4.05 9.25
N LEU A 68 10.65 3.51 8.26
CA LEU A 68 10.18 3.43 6.90
C LEU A 68 8.97 2.49 6.78
N ALA A 69 9.03 1.33 7.44
CA ALA A 69 7.89 0.40 7.53
C ALA A 69 6.63 1.09 8.10
N CYS A 70 6.77 1.87 9.17
CA CYS A 70 5.69 2.64 9.77
C CYS A 70 5.12 3.68 8.81
N ILE A 71 5.96 4.49 8.16
CA ILE A 71 5.51 5.54 7.24
C ILE A 71 4.76 4.90 6.07
N ILE A 72 5.34 3.90 5.42
CA ILE A 72 4.72 3.23 4.28
C ILE A 72 3.42 2.54 4.70
N GLY A 73 3.43 1.79 5.80
CA GLY A 73 2.24 1.11 6.33
C GLY A 73 1.12 2.08 6.70
N LEU A 74 1.45 3.21 7.34
CA LEU A 74 0.47 4.19 7.77
C LEU A 74 -0.18 4.92 6.58
N PHE A 75 0.64 5.44 5.67
CA PHE A 75 0.14 6.25 4.56
C PHE A 75 -0.42 5.42 3.40
N SER A 76 0.12 4.23 3.16
CA SER A 76 -0.24 3.41 1.99
C SER A 76 -1.25 2.31 2.30
N LEU A 77 -1.38 1.88 3.57
CA LEU A 77 -2.33 0.85 3.96
C LEU A 77 -3.39 1.38 4.94
N LEU A 78 -2.96 1.89 6.09
CA LEU A 78 -3.87 2.25 7.18
C LEU A 78 -4.79 3.41 6.81
N LEU A 79 -4.27 4.52 6.28
CA LEU A 79 -5.07 5.67 5.88
C LEU A 79 -6.10 5.35 4.77
N PRO A 80 -5.74 4.66 3.68
CA PRO A 80 -6.71 4.21 2.68
C PRO A 80 -7.82 3.32 3.25
N VAL A 81 -7.46 2.35 4.12
CA VAL A 81 -8.44 1.47 4.78
C VAL A 81 -9.42 2.28 5.61
N ILE A 82 -8.93 3.23 6.43
CA ILE A 82 -9.78 4.11 7.23
C ILE A 82 -10.69 4.94 6.32
N LYS A 83 -10.14 5.55 5.27
CA LYS A 83 -10.91 6.39 4.34
C LYS A 83 -12.04 5.60 3.65
N LEU A 84 -11.74 4.41 3.14
CA LEU A 84 -12.73 3.55 2.51
C LEU A 84 -13.78 3.06 3.51
N SER A 85 -13.37 2.75 4.75
CA SER A 85 -14.30 2.35 5.83
C SER A 85 -15.26 3.47 6.19
N VAL A 86 -14.78 4.71 6.30
CA VAL A 86 -15.62 5.90 6.56
C VAL A 86 -16.59 6.12 5.40
N LEU A 87 -16.12 6.06 4.16
CA LEU A 87 -16.99 6.21 2.98
C LEU A 87 -18.08 5.12 2.93
N TRP A 88 -17.73 3.89 3.28
CA TRP A 88 -18.67 2.77 3.32
C TRP A 88 -19.70 2.92 4.46
N ALA A 89 -19.26 3.35 5.64
CA ALA A 89 -20.13 3.67 6.76
C ALA A 89 -21.08 4.81 6.40
N GLU A 90 -20.59 5.90 5.82
CA GLU A 90 -21.46 6.98 5.33
C GLU A 90 -22.44 6.46 4.27
N ALA A 91 -22.02 5.67 3.30
CA ALA A 91 -22.95 5.13 2.29
C ALA A 91 -24.05 4.22 2.88
N LEU A 92 -23.78 3.58 4.03
CA LEU A 92 -24.74 2.74 4.77
C LEU A 92 -25.68 3.54 5.67
N PHE A 93 -25.13 4.46 6.47
CA PHE A 93 -25.87 5.24 7.48
C PHE A 93 -26.47 6.53 6.90
N SER A 94 -25.96 7.03 5.78
CA SER A 94 -26.34 8.32 5.21
C SER A 94 -27.48 8.19 4.20
N GLY A 95 -28.69 8.21 4.74
CA GLY A 95 -29.80 8.97 4.15
C GLY A 95 -29.80 10.46 4.56
N SER A 96 -28.75 10.95 5.27
CA SER A 96 -28.81 12.17 6.09
C SER A 96 -27.71 13.24 5.84
N LEU A 97 -26.53 12.94 5.28
CA LEU A 97 -25.43 13.92 5.11
C LEU A 97 -25.33 14.55 3.72
N SER A 98 -26.03 14.02 2.72
CA SER A 98 -26.07 14.60 1.36
C SER A 98 -26.62 16.03 1.31
N ARG A 99 -27.26 16.51 2.38
CA ARG A 99 -27.85 17.85 2.46
C ARG A 99 -26.86 18.94 2.90
N LYS A 100 -25.62 18.59 3.27
CA LYS A 100 -24.64 19.54 3.83
C LYS A 100 -23.61 20.05 2.81
N TRP A 101 -23.63 19.51 1.59
CA TRP A 101 -22.71 19.83 0.50
C TRP A 101 -23.42 20.16 -0.82
N ILE A 102 -24.72 20.48 -0.76
CA ILE A 102 -25.49 21.09 -1.87
C ILE A 102 -25.87 22.51 -1.50
#